data_AF-A0A3P1XEL5-F1
#
_entry.id   AF-A0A3P1XEL5-F1
#
_cell.length_a   1.000
_cell.length_b   1.000
_cell.length_c   1.000
_cell.angle_alpha   90.00
_cell.angle_beta   90.00
_cell.angle_gamma   90.00
#
_symmetry.space_group_name_H-M   'P 1'
#
loop_
_entity.id
_entity.type
_entity.pdbx_description
1 polymer ?
#
loop_
_entity_poly.entity_id
_entity_poly.type
_entity_poly.pdbx_seq_one_letter_code
_entity_poly.pdbx_strand_id
1 'polypeptide(L)'
;MPDYLIQRNGAVEAINKHGSKRWKKENGYHRRSLNEVAVFRYKTIFGGELDVRAFENQRTEVKLKCWILNKFIGIGMPEAYKVS
;
A
#
# COMPACT_ATOMS: atom_id res chain seq x y z
N MET A 1 7.63 -24.31 -8.77
CA MET A 1 7.81 -23.18 -7.82
C MET A 1 6.46 -22.52 -7.60
N PRO A 2 6.15 -21.97 -6.41
CA PRO A 2 4.95 -21.18 -6.20
C PRO A 2 4.83 -20.00 -7.18
N ASP A 3 3.61 -19.72 -7.64
CA ASP A 3 3.34 -18.68 -8.65
C ASP A 3 3.87 -17.30 -8.26
N TYR A 4 3.83 -16.96 -6.97
CA TYR A 4 4.35 -15.68 -6.47
C TYR A 4 5.87 -15.55 -6.64
N LEU A 5 6.63 -16.64 -6.56
CA LEU A 5 8.07 -16.62 -6.78
C LEU A 5 8.40 -16.44 -8.27
N ILE A 6 7.60 -17.04 -9.15
CA ILE A 6 7.75 -16.89 -10.60
C ILE A 6 7.50 -15.43 -10.98
N GLN A 7 6.40 -14.83 -10.50
CA GLN A 7 6.09 -13.42 -10.73
C GLN A 7 7.20 -12.50 -10.19
N ARG A 8 7.70 -12.76 -8.97
CA ARG A 8 8.77 -11.96 -8.35
C ARG A 8 10.06 -12.05 -9.16
N ASN A 9 10.48 -13.24 -9.53
CA ASN A 9 11.74 -13.43 -10.27
C ASN A 9 11.67 -12.80 -11.66
N GLY A 10 10.55 -12.97 -12.38
CA GLY A 10 10.34 -12.30 -13.66
C GLY A 10 10.34 -10.77 -13.55
N ALA A 11 9.77 -10.22 -12.47
CA ALA A 11 9.84 -8.79 -12.19
C ALA A 11 11.28 -8.32 -11.95
N VAL A 12 12.08 -9.07 -11.18
CA VAL A 12 13.50 -8.76 -10.93
C VAL A 12 14.30 -8.76 -12.23
N GLU A 13 14.13 -9.78 -13.06
CA GLU A 13 14.80 -9.88 -14.37
C GLU A 13 14.43 -8.70 -15.29
N ALA A 14 13.14 -8.36 -15.39
CA ALA A 14 12.67 -7.25 -16.20
C ALA A 14 13.20 -5.90 -15.69
N ILE A 15 13.25 -5.71 -14.37
CA ILE A 15 13.84 -4.51 -13.74
C ILE A 15 15.34 -4.42 -14.05
N ASN A 16 16.09 -5.52 -13.96
CA ASN A 16 17.51 -5.55 -14.28
C ASN A 16 17.79 -5.21 -15.75
N LYS A 17 16.92 -5.66 -16.67
CA LYS A 17 17.08 -5.46 -18.11
C LYS A 17 16.62 -4.08 -18.60
N HIS A 18 15.55 -3.53 -18.03
CA HIS A 18 14.85 -2.36 -18.58
C HIS A 18 14.73 -1.17 -17.61
N GLY A 19 15.15 -1.36 -16.35
CA GLY A 19 15.07 -0.35 -15.30
C GLY A 19 13.72 -0.31 -14.60
N SER A 20 13.76 -0.01 -13.30
CA SER A 20 12.57 -0.02 -12.43
C SER A 20 11.47 0.95 -12.85
N LYS A 21 11.83 2.17 -13.30
CA LYS A 21 10.85 3.18 -13.73
C LYS A 21 9.99 2.70 -14.90
N ARG A 22 10.63 2.10 -15.91
CA ARG A 22 9.97 1.59 -17.11
C ARG A 22 9.08 0.39 -16.77
N TRP A 23 9.63 -0.59 -16.04
CA TRP A 23 8.87 -1.76 -15.58
C TRP A 23 7.62 -1.36 -14.78
N LYS A 24 7.73 -0.39 -13.86
CA LYS A 24 6.59 0.12 -13.06
C LYS A 24 5.49 0.72 -13.94
N LYS A 25 5.85 1.43 -15.01
CA LYS A 25 4.89 2.02 -15.96
C LYS A 25 4.19 0.95 -16.77
N GLU A 26 4.94 0.02 -17.34
CA GLU A 26 4.42 -1.07 -18.19
C GLU A 26 3.49 -2.02 -17.40
N ASN A 27 3.79 -2.27 -16.13
CA ASN A 27 3.00 -3.17 -15.28
C ASN A 27 1.88 -2.45 -14.50
N GLY A 28 1.66 -1.14 -14.72
CA GLY A 28 0.66 -0.38 -13.96
C GLY A 28 0.89 -0.39 -12.44
N TYR A 29 2.15 -0.52 -12.01
CA TYR A 29 2.52 -0.81 -10.61
C TYR A 29 2.15 0.31 -9.63
N HIS A 30 1.84 1.51 -10.14
CA HIS A 30 1.47 2.66 -9.33
C HIS A 30 0.31 2.35 -8.37
N ARG A 31 -0.76 1.69 -8.85
CA ARG A 31 -1.91 1.35 -8.01
C ARG A 31 -1.56 0.39 -6.87
N ARG A 32 -0.70 -0.58 -7.15
CA ARG A 32 -0.19 -1.51 -6.12
C ARG A 32 0.64 -0.77 -5.08
N SER A 33 1.54 0.10 -5.51
CA SER A 33 2.35 0.93 -4.62
C SER A 33 1.50 1.81 -3.70
N LEU A 34 0.39 2.39 -4.20
CA LEU A 34 -0.54 3.17 -3.37
C LEU A 34 -1.21 2.30 -2.28
N ASN A 35 -1.65 1.09 -2.64
CA ASN A 35 -2.25 0.16 -1.68
C ASN A 35 -1.22 -0.30 -0.63
N GLU A 36 0.01 -0.59 -1.03
CA GLU A 36 1.09 -0.97 -0.11
C GLU A 36 1.40 0.17 0.87
N VAL A 37 1.44 1.42 0.40
CA VAL A 37 1.59 2.60 1.25
C VAL A 37 0.40 2.76 2.21
N ALA A 38 -0.83 2.54 1.75
CA ALA A 38 -2.02 2.62 2.60
C ALA A 38 -1.97 1.58 3.73
N VAL A 39 -1.61 0.33 3.41
CA VAL A 39 -1.45 -0.76 4.40
C VAL A 39 -0.28 -0.49 5.33
N PHE A 40 0.84 0.03 4.84
CA PHE A 40 1.97 0.44 5.67
C PHE A 40 1.53 1.47 6.70
N ARG A 41 0.87 2.56 6.28
CA ARG A 41 0.36 3.60 7.18
C ARG A 41 -0.65 3.05 8.19
N TYR A 42 -1.57 2.19 7.76
CA TYR A 42 -2.51 1.52 8.63
C TYR A 42 -1.78 0.77 9.75
N LYS A 43 -0.80 -0.06 9.40
CA LYS A 43 -0.05 -0.87 10.36
C LYS A 43 0.84 -0.03 11.28
N THR A 44 1.44 1.04 10.76
CA THR A 44 2.27 1.95 11.56
C THR A 44 1.46 2.68 12.62
N ILE A 45 0.22 3.10 12.29
CA ILE A 45 -0.61 3.92 13.19
C ILE A 45 -1.42 3.05 14.16
N PHE A 46 -2.01 1.96 13.68
CA PHE A 46 -2.96 1.16 14.46
C PHE A 46 -2.41 -0.20 14.89
N GLY A 47 -1.17 -0.54 14.50
CA GLY A 47 -0.61 -1.86 14.67
C GLY A 47 -1.02 -2.85 13.57
N GLY A 48 -0.39 -4.02 13.60
CA GLY A 48 -0.65 -5.11 12.65
C GLY A 48 -1.77 -6.07 13.06
N GLU A 49 -2.40 -5.83 14.20
CA GLU A 49 -3.33 -6.75 14.87
C GLU A 49 -4.73 -6.14 14.99
N LEU A 50 -5.72 -7.00 15.22
CA LEU A 50 -7.10 -6.63 15.48
C LEU A 50 -7.44 -7.06 16.91
N ASP A 51 -7.95 -6.14 17.70
CA ASP A 51 -8.13 -6.36 19.14
C ASP A 51 -9.40 -7.15 19.44
N VAL A 52 -10.41 -7.05 18.56
CA VAL A 52 -11.71 -7.66 18.81
C VAL A 52 -11.76 -9.11 18.36
N ARG A 53 -12.35 -9.98 19.17
CA ARG A 53 -12.39 -11.44 18.93
C ARG A 53 -13.45 -11.88 17.90
N ALA A 54 -14.55 -11.14 17.78
CA ALA A 54 -15.63 -11.47 16.86
C ALA A 54 -15.36 -10.88 15.46
N PHE A 55 -15.50 -11.70 14.41
CA PHE A 55 -15.21 -11.29 13.02
C PHE A 55 -16.02 -10.07 12.56
N GLU A 56 -17.30 -9.98 12.93
CA GLU A 56 -18.14 -8.82 12.58
C GLU A 56 -17.63 -7.52 13.22
N ASN A 57 -17.09 -7.63 14.43
CA ASN A 57 -16.51 -6.49 15.13
C ASN A 57 -15.14 -6.14 14.54
N GLN A 58 -14.33 -7.12 14.16
CA GLN A 58 -13.08 -6.90 13.42
C GLN A 58 -13.32 -6.15 12.11
N ARG A 59 -14.36 -6.52 11.37
CA ARG A 59 -14.76 -5.83 10.13
C ARG A 59 -15.14 -4.37 10.41
N THR A 60 -15.82 -4.12 11.52
CA THR A 60 -16.19 -2.77 11.97
C THR A 60 -14.97 -1.96 12.40
N GLU A 61 -14.06 -2.58 13.16
CA GLU A 61 -12.79 -2.01 13.60
C GLU A 61 -11.93 -1.56 12.40
N VAL A 62 -11.75 -2.43 11.40
CA VAL A 62 -11.01 -2.10 10.17
C VAL A 62 -11.65 -0.92 9.43
N LYS A 63 -12.99 -0.90 9.30
CA LYS A 63 -13.70 0.22 8.65
C LYS A 63 -13.46 1.54 9.39
N LEU A 64 -13.54 1.53 10.73
CA LEU A 64 -13.30 2.71 11.55
C LEU A 64 -11.84 3.18 11.44
N LYS A 65 -10.87 2.28 11.56
CA LYS A 65 -9.43 2.58 11.40
C LYS A 65 -9.14 3.18 10.02
N CYS A 66 -9.70 2.63 8.95
CA CYS A 66 -9.60 3.20 7.59
C CYS A 66 -10.24 4.59 7.48
N TRP A 67 -11.41 4.81 8.09
CA TRP A 67 -12.07 6.11 8.11
C TRP A 67 -11.23 7.17 8.84
N ILE A 68 -10.68 6.83 10.00
CA ILE A 68 -9.77 7.70 10.77
C ILE A 68 -8.52 8.03 9.94
N LEU A 69 -7.93 7.02 9.28
CA LEU A 69 -6.75 7.21 8.44
C LEU A 69 -6.99 8.23 7.32
N ASN A 70 -8.17 8.14 6.67
CA ASN A 70 -8.57 9.10 5.63
C ASN A 70 -8.81 10.51 6.21
N LYS A 71 -9.32 10.62 7.44
CA LYS A 71 -9.47 11.92 8.13
C LYS A 71 -8.11 12.57 8.41
N PHE A 72 -7.09 11.80 8.81
CA PHE A 72 -5.75 12.35 9.00
C PHE A 72 -5.14 12.91 7.72
N ILE A 73 -5.41 12.30 6.56
CA ILE A 73 -4.98 12.85 5.26
C ILE A 73 -5.60 14.23 5.04
N GLY A 74 -6.89 14.39 5.33
CA GLY A 74 -7.59 15.67 5.11
C GLY A 74 -7.13 16.80 6.03
N ILE A 75 -6.62 16.49 7.23
CA ILE A 75 -6.28 17.50 8.24
C ILE A 75 -4.77 17.79 8.27
N GLY A 76 -3.93 16.78 8.02
CA GLY A 76 -2.48 16.86 8.24
C GLY A 76 -1.62 16.85 6.99
N MET A 77 -2.21 16.84 5.78
CA MET A 77 -1.43 16.90 4.54
C MET A 77 -0.87 18.30 4.32
N PRO A 78 0.46 18.47 4.22
CA PRO A 78 1.04 19.74 3.81
C PRO A 78 0.74 20.01 2.33
N GLU A 79 0.51 21.27 1.97
CA GLU A 79 0.43 21.70 0.57
C GLU A 79 1.84 21.68 -0.03
N ALA A 80 2.08 20.73 -0.93
CA ALA A 80 3.34 20.62 -1.67
C ALA A 80 3.12 21.10 -3.11
N TYR A 81 3.97 22.01 -3.58
CA TYR A 81 4.01 22.46 -4.96
C TYR A 81 5.38 22.15 -5.58
N LYS A 82 5.36 21.90 -6.89
CA LYS A 82 6.59 21.65 -7.65
C LYS A 82 7.26 23.00 -7.92
N VAL A 83 8.43 23.22 -7.33
CA VAL A 83 9.31 24.33 -7.73
C VAL A 83 9.95 23.95 -9.07
N SER A 84 9.84 24.86 -10.06
CA SER A 84 10.38 24.70 -11.41
C SER A 84 11.50 25.70 -11.64
#